data_AF-A0A354CII0-F1
#
_entry.id   AF-A0A354CII0-F1
#
_cell.length_a   1.000
_cell.length_b   1.000
_cell.length_c   1.000
_cell.angle_alpha   90.00
_cell.angle_beta   90.00
_cell.angle_gamma   90.00
#
_symmetry.space_group_name_H-M   'P 1'
#
loop_
_entity.id
_entity.type
_entity.pdbx_description
1 polymer ?
#
loop_
_entity_poly.entity_id
_entity_poly.type
_entity_poly.pdbx_seq_one_letter_code
_entity_poly.pdbx_strand_id
1 'polypeptide(L)'
;MCGIAGFYNINGGYSSESPHWISILNDMNRTQFHRGPDGNGTYLCDCCGLAHVRLAIIDLVNGSQPLVKSHGGLKYAISYNGEIYNMKELRSALKAEGATFDTASDTEVILEGYMRHGSDFIKCLNGIFAAAILDENHNRLILFRDRLGVKPLFYTHYENTLVFA
;
A
#
# COMPACT_ATOMS: atom_id res chain seq x y z
N MET A 1 5.83 -4.67 -13.97
CA MET A 1 4.65 -4.34 -13.15
C MET A 1 5.10 -4.32 -11.72
N CYS A 2 4.74 -3.36 -10.86
CA CYS A 2 5.14 -3.42 -9.46
C CYS A 2 4.75 -4.75 -8.75
N GLY A 3 5.37 -5.03 -7.61
CA GLY A 3 5.03 -6.12 -6.71
C GLY A 3 4.73 -5.58 -5.32
N ILE A 4 3.75 -6.18 -4.64
CA ILE A 4 3.38 -5.85 -3.26
C ILE A 4 3.45 -7.14 -2.46
N ALA A 5 3.93 -7.07 -1.23
CA ALA A 5 3.91 -8.18 -0.30
C ALA A 5 3.90 -7.65 1.14
N GLY A 6 3.60 -8.52 2.09
CA GLY A 6 3.66 -8.14 3.49
C GLY A 6 2.93 -9.11 4.40
N PHE A 7 2.79 -8.68 5.65
CA PHE A 7 2.16 -9.45 6.70
C PHE A 7 1.48 -8.54 7.73
N TYR A 8 0.47 -9.10 8.41
CA TYR A 8 -0.29 -8.40 9.44
C TYR A 8 -0.73 -9.35 10.56
N ASN A 9 -0.50 -8.91 11.80
CA ASN A 9 -1.01 -9.51 13.02
C ASN A 9 -1.10 -8.42 14.10
N ILE A 10 -2.29 -8.16 14.63
CA ILE A 10 -2.49 -7.13 15.66
C ILE A 10 -1.63 -7.35 16.91
N ASN A 11 -1.32 -8.62 17.23
CA ASN A 11 -0.49 -9.02 18.36
C ASN A 11 0.94 -9.42 17.94
N GLY A 12 1.40 -8.99 16.76
CA GLY A 12 2.68 -9.41 16.19
C GLY A 12 3.90 -8.91 16.97
N GLY A 13 3.84 -7.69 17.51
CA GLY A 13 4.95 -7.08 18.25
C GLY A 13 6.21 -6.88 17.41
N TYR A 14 6.09 -6.73 16.08
CA TYR A 14 7.22 -6.89 15.16
C TYR A 14 8.35 -5.86 15.35
N SER A 15 8.09 -4.69 15.94
CA SER A 15 9.15 -3.70 16.15
C SER A 15 10.18 -4.12 17.21
N SER A 16 9.83 -5.05 18.13
CA SER A 16 10.78 -5.53 19.15
C SER A 16 11.95 -6.30 18.54
N GLU A 17 11.72 -6.94 17.39
CA GLU A 17 12.72 -7.68 16.62
C GLU A 17 12.87 -7.09 15.20
N SER A 18 12.82 -5.76 15.11
CA SER A 18 12.80 -5.04 13.84
C SER A 18 13.86 -5.50 12.81
N PRO A 19 15.14 -5.77 13.17
CA PRO A 19 16.12 -6.27 12.21
C PRO A 19 15.73 -7.60 11.55
N HIS A 20 15.12 -8.52 12.30
CA HIS A 20 14.66 -9.80 11.76
C HIS A 20 13.51 -9.59 10.76
N TRP A 21 12.50 -8.83 11.14
CA TRP A 21 11.31 -8.61 10.30
C TRP A 21 11.59 -7.75 9.06
N ILE A 22 12.51 -6.77 9.16
CA ILE A 22 13.02 -6.04 8.00
C ILE A 22 13.73 -7.00 7.02
N SER A 23 14.52 -7.97 7.53
CA SER A 23 15.14 -8.98 6.67
C SER A 23 14.11 -9.81 5.92
N ILE A 24 13.02 -10.23 6.57
CA ILE A 24 11.91 -10.96 5.93
C ILE A 24 11.25 -10.10 4.83
N LEU A 25 10.97 -8.82 5.08
CA LEU A 25 10.42 -7.92 4.05
C LEU A 25 11.37 -7.73 2.85
N ASN A 26 12.68 -7.68 3.11
CA ASN A 26 13.69 -7.62 2.04
C ASN A 26 13.73 -8.92 1.22
N ASP A 27 13.56 -10.08 1.85
CA ASP A 27 13.47 -11.37 1.15
C ASP A 27 12.19 -11.48 0.30
N MET A 28 11.06 -10.93 0.77
CA MET A 28 9.84 -10.79 -0.02
C MET A 28 10.09 -9.90 -1.26
N ASN A 29 10.73 -8.74 -1.09
CA ASN A 29 11.12 -7.88 -2.21
C ASN A 29 12.04 -8.61 -3.20
N ARG A 30 13.06 -9.34 -2.73
CA ARG A 30 13.97 -10.09 -3.59
C ARG A 30 13.24 -11.12 -4.45
N THR A 31 12.25 -11.80 -3.88
CA THR A 31 11.46 -12.82 -4.58
C THR A 31 10.62 -12.19 -5.71
N GLN A 32 10.09 -10.99 -5.50
CA GLN A 32 9.29 -10.28 -6.48
C GLN A 32 10.11 -9.33 -7.39
N PHE A 33 11.44 -9.23 -7.23
CA PHE A 33 12.29 -8.23 -7.88
C PHE A 33 12.08 -8.11 -9.40
N HIS A 34 11.93 -9.24 -10.10
CA HIS A 34 11.67 -9.30 -11.55
C HIS A 34 10.45 -8.50 -12.01
N ARG A 35 9.51 -8.21 -11.10
CA ARG A 35 8.31 -7.42 -11.36
C ARG A 35 8.65 -5.92 -11.44
N GLY A 36 9.49 -5.44 -10.52
CA GLY A 36 9.81 -4.03 -10.34
C GLY A 36 11.30 -3.79 -10.05
N PRO A 37 12.16 -3.77 -11.08
CA PRO A 37 13.61 -3.65 -10.92
C PRO A 37 14.10 -2.22 -10.63
N ASP A 38 13.24 -1.20 -10.75
CA ASP A 38 13.66 0.22 -10.70
C ASP A 38 13.76 0.76 -9.28
N GLY A 39 13.17 0.07 -8.30
CA GLY A 39 13.23 0.46 -6.89
C GLY A 39 12.54 -0.52 -5.98
N ASN A 40 12.84 -0.43 -4.69
CA ASN A 40 12.15 -1.21 -3.66
C ASN A 40 12.03 -0.40 -2.37
N GLY A 41 11.13 -0.81 -1.50
CA GLY A 41 10.95 -0.21 -0.18
C GLY A 41 10.25 -1.15 0.78
N THR A 42 10.37 -0.82 2.06
CA THR A 42 9.73 -1.55 3.16
C THR A 42 9.17 -0.57 4.18
N TYR A 43 8.13 -0.99 4.89
CA TYR A 43 7.57 -0.29 6.04
C TYR A 43 7.26 -1.32 7.12
N LEU A 44 7.62 -1.03 8.37
CA LEU A 44 7.41 -1.91 9.51
C LEU A 44 6.85 -1.12 10.70
N CYS A 45 5.82 -1.66 11.33
CA CYS A 45 5.32 -1.27 12.65
C CYS A 45 4.97 -2.53 13.46
N ASP A 46 4.50 -2.35 14.70
CA ASP A 46 4.26 -3.46 15.63
C ASP A 46 3.31 -4.54 15.10
N CYS A 47 2.32 -4.16 14.28
CA CYS A 47 1.31 -5.08 13.80
C CYS A 47 1.40 -5.41 12.31
N CYS A 48 2.28 -4.75 11.56
CA CYS A 48 2.29 -4.84 10.10
C CYS A 48 3.67 -4.65 9.50
N GLY A 49 3.97 -5.45 8.46
CA GLY A 49 5.08 -5.23 7.54
C GLY A 49 4.55 -5.10 6.11
N LEU A 50 5.03 -4.10 5.37
CA LEU A 50 4.73 -3.89 3.96
C LEU A 50 6.03 -3.87 3.16
N ALA A 51 6.03 -4.53 2.01
CA ALA A 51 7.11 -4.59 1.05
C ALA A 51 6.58 -4.19 -0.34
N HIS A 52 7.42 -3.52 -1.12
CA HIS A 52 7.08 -3.08 -2.46
C HIS A 52 8.31 -3.10 -3.37
N VAL A 53 8.13 -3.61 -4.60
CA VAL A 53 9.09 -3.45 -5.70
C VAL A 53 8.45 -2.68 -6.85
N ARG A 54 9.18 -1.72 -7.41
CA ARG A 54 8.67 -0.69 -8.31
C ARG A 54 9.17 -0.89 -9.73
N LEU A 55 8.24 -0.88 -10.69
CA LEU A 55 8.54 -0.56 -12.08
C LEU A 55 8.08 0.89 -12.31
N ALA A 56 9.02 1.79 -12.55
CA ALA A 56 8.78 3.22 -12.63
C ALA A 56 8.17 3.60 -13.99
N ILE A 57 6.83 3.66 -14.05
CA ILE A 57 6.07 4.09 -15.25
C ILE A 57 5.53 5.51 -15.07
N ILE A 58 4.97 5.84 -13.89
CA ILE A 58 4.39 7.15 -13.54
C ILE A 58 5.14 7.73 -12.33
N ASP A 59 5.39 9.04 -12.35
CA ASP A 59 6.12 9.83 -11.32
C ASP A 59 7.48 9.21 -10.94
N LEU A 60 8.44 9.25 -11.88
CA LEU A 60 9.74 8.59 -11.77
C LEU A 60 10.51 8.93 -10.47
N VAL A 61 10.28 10.12 -9.90
CA VAL A 61 11.09 10.68 -8.82
C VAL A 61 10.46 10.50 -7.44
N ASN A 62 9.14 10.69 -7.29
CA ASN A 62 8.50 10.75 -5.96
C ASN A 62 7.55 9.57 -5.66
N GLY A 63 7.42 8.61 -6.57
CA GLY A 63 6.55 7.44 -6.42
C GLY A 63 7.08 6.32 -5.52
N SER A 64 7.89 6.63 -4.51
CA SER A 64 8.44 5.63 -3.57
C SER A 64 7.32 5.00 -2.74
N GLN A 65 7.41 3.68 -2.52
CA GLN A 65 6.42 2.90 -1.79
C GLN A 65 7.12 1.87 -0.90
N PRO A 66 6.52 1.45 0.24
CA PRO A 66 5.19 1.85 0.74
C PRO A 66 5.07 3.35 1.09
N LEU A 67 3.94 3.96 0.74
CA LEU A 67 3.65 5.36 1.07
C LEU A 67 3.00 5.41 2.46
N VAL A 68 3.47 6.32 3.33
CA VAL A 68 2.95 6.48 4.70
C VAL A 68 2.50 7.93 4.88
N LYS A 69 1.29 8.13 5.41
CA LYS A 69 0.77 9.45 5.77
C LYS A 69 0.17 9.44 7.17
N SER A 70 0.07 10.63 7.77
CA SER A 70 -0.58 10.83 9.06
C SER A 70 -1.80 11.73 8.90
N HIS A 71 -2.93 11.34 9.50
CA HIS A 71 -4.15 12.13 9.56
C HIS A 71 -4.77 12.01 10.95
N GLY A 72 -5.03 13.14 11.61
CA GLY A 72 -5.55 13.15 12.98
C GLY A 72 -4.62 12.50 14.02
N GLY A 73 -3.32 12.47 13.76
CA GLY A 73 -2.33 11.79 14.62
C GLY A 73 -2.20 10.29 14.38
N LEU A 74 -3.02 9.72 13.50
CA LEU A 74 -3.02 8.29 13.14
C LEU A 74 -2.27 8.07 11.84
N LYS A 75 -1.54 6.97 11.72
CA LYS A 75 -0.76 6.57 10.55
C LYS A 75 -1.56 5.67 9.63
N TYR A 76 -1.38 5.90 8.34
CA TYR A 76 -1.91 5.06 7.28
C TYR A 76 -0.77 4.74 6.33
N ALA A 77 -0.66 3.49 5.92
CA ALA A 77 0.38 3.06 5.00
C ALA A 77 -0.21 2.26 3.86
N ILE A 78 0.35 2.39 2.65
CA ILE A 78 -0.11 1.69 1.46
C ILE A 78 1.04 1.09 0.66
N SER A 79 0.87 -0.15 0.21
CA SER A 79 1.63 -0.75 -0.87
C SER A 79 0.69 -1.04 -2.04
N TYR A 80 0.99 -0.51 -3.23
CA TYR A 80 0.09 -0.49 -4.36
C TYR A 80 0.79 -0.91 -5.66
N ASN A 81 0.14 -1.80 -6.42
CA ASN A 81 0.51 -2.19 -7.77
C ASN A 81 -0.69 -2.01 -8.70
N GLY A 82 -0.65 -1.02 -9.57
CA GLY A 82 -1.77 -0.74 -10.47
C GLY A 82 -1.63 0.55 -11.26
N GLU A 83 -2.71 0.94 -11.90
CA GLU A 83 -2.93 2.25 -12.51
C GLU A 83 -4.39 2.68 -12.28
N ILE A 84 -4.60 3.93 -11.84
CA ILE A 84 -5.92 4.53 -11.64
C ILE A 84 -6.17 5.54 -12.76
N TYR A 85 -7.00 5.16 -13.72
CA TYR A 85 -7.28 5.94 -14.92
C TYR A 85 -8.00 7.26 -14.62
N ASN A 86 -8.82 7.30 -13.58
CA ASN A 86 -9.53 8.51 -13.14
C ASN A 86 -8.82 9.28 -12.01
N MET A 87 -7.49 9.16 -11.88
CA MET A 87 -6.73 9.80 -10.80
C MET A 87 -6.90 11.33 -10.78
N LYS A 88 -7.05 11.97 -11.95
CA LYS A 88 -7.05 13.44 -12.08
C LYS A 88 -8.35 14.02 -11.56
N GLU A 89 -9.47 13.37 -11.88
CA GLU A 89 -10.79 13.69 -11.38
C GLU A 89 -10.85 13.50 -9.86
N LEU A 90 -10.40 12.33 -9.37
CA LEU A 90 -10.39 12.01 -7.94
C LEU A 90 -9.50 12.96 -7.14
N ARG A 91 -8.29 13.27 -7.63
CA ARG A 91 -7.39 14.25 -7.01
C ARG A 91 -8.06 15.63 -6.92
N SER A 92 -8.75 16.05 -7.96
CA SER A 92 -9.43 17.36 -7.98
C SER A 92 -10.58 17.41 -6.97
N ALA A 93 -11.37 16.35 -6.88
CA ALA A 93 -12.43 16.22 -5.88
C ALA A 93 -11.87 16.25 -4.45
N LEU A 94 -10.85 15.45 -4.15
CA LEU A 94 -10.22 15.41 -2.83
C LEU A 94 -9.58 16.76 -2.45
N LYS A 95 -8.97 17.47 -3.41
CA LYS A 95 -8.47 18.84 -3.17
C LYS A 95 -9.57 19.82 -2.80
N ALA A 96 -10.74 19.72 -3.42
CA ALA A 96 -11.90 20.56 -3.08
C ALA A 96 -12.39 20.30 -1.64
N GLU A 97 -12.12 19.11 -1.10
CA GLU A 97 -12.38 18.73 0.29
C GLU A 97 -11.21 19.03 1.24
N GLY A 98 -10.17 19.71 0.76
CA GLY A 98 -9.01 20.12 1.55
C GLY A 98 -7.90 19.06 1.66
N ALA A 99 -7.80 18.11 0.72
CA ALA A 99 -6.65 17.20 0.64
C ALA A 99 -5.40 17.90 0.11
N THR A 100 -4.27 17.60 0.74
CA THR A 100 -2.94 18.04 0.34
C THR A 100 -2.15 16.86 -0.22
N PHE A 101 -1.42 17.09 -1.31
CA PHE A 101 -0.67 16.06 -2.02
C PHE A 101 0.81 16.45 -2.10
N ASP A 102 1.67 15.51 -1.72
CA ASP A 102 3.13 15.62 -1.71
C ASP A 102 3.75 15.05 -3.00
N THR A 103 3.03 14.18 -3.70
CA THR A 103 3.47 13.49 -4.92
C THR A 103 2.52 13.74 -6.08
N ALA A 104 2.85 13.25 -7.27
CA ALA A 104 1.92 13.16 -8.40
C ALA A 104 1.35 11.74 -8.57
N SER A 105 1.60 10.83 -7.63
CA SER A 105 1.28 9.40 -7.75
C SER A 105 -0.20 9.08 -7.49
N ASP A 106 -0.70 8.05 -8.17
CA ASP A 106 -2.03 7.45 -7.94
C ASP A 106 -2.13 6.88 -6.51
N THR A 107 -1.03 6.32 -6.00
CA THR A 107 -0.92 5.75 -4.66
C THR A 107 -1.39 6.74 -3.59
N GLU A 108 -0.99 8.00 -3.73
CA GLU A 108 -1.38 9.05 -2.81
C GLU A 108 -2.87 9.42 -2.92
N VAL A 109 -3.44 9.40 -4.13
CA VAL A 109 -4.89 9.61 -4.34
C VAL A 109 -5.70 8.53 -3.63
N ILE A 110 -5.25 7.28 -3.70
CA ILE A 110 -5.91 6.16 -3.02
C ILE A 110 -5.83 6.35 -1.50
N LEU A 111 -4.64 6.65 -0.96
CA LEU A 111 -4.46 6.79 0.48
C LEU A 111 -5.22 7.99 1.04
N GLU A 112 -5.18 9.15 0.38
CA GLU A 112 -5.95 10.34 0.79
C GLU A 112 -7.45 10.07 0.78
N GLY A 113 -7.98 9.46 -0.29
CA GLY A 113 -9.39 9.13 -0.35
C GLY A 113 -9.81 8.08 0.67
N TYR A 114 -8.96 7.08 0.95
CA TYR A 114 -9.19 6.12 2.01
C TYR A 114 -9.23 6.78 3.40
N MET A 115 -8.29 7.67 3.72
CA MET A 115 -8.27 8.37 5.01
C MET A 115 -9.54 9.20 5.25
N ARG A 116 -10.17 9.72 4.17
CA ARG A 116 -11.34 10.61 4.25
C ARG A 116 -12.68 9.89 4.19
N HIS A 117 -12.78 8.86 3.35
CA HIS A 117 -14.05 8.17 3.08
C HIS A 117 -14.03 6.69 3.47
N GLY A 118 -12.94 6.22 4.06
CA GLY A 118 -12.75 4.82 4.44
C GLY A 118 -12.69 3.87 3.24
N SER A 119 -13.01 2.61 3.49
CA SER A 119 -12.96 1.54 2.49
C SER A 119 -13.89 1.74 1.30
N ASP A 120 -14.96 2.52 1.46
CA ASP A 120 -15.92 2.78 0.38
C ASP A 120 -15.33 3.64 -0.74
N PHE A 121 -14.24 4.37 -0.48
CA PHE A 121 -13.53 5.12 -1.51
C PHE A 121 -13.09 4.24 -2.69
N ILE A 122 -12.81 2.96 -2.44
CA ILE A 122 -12.40 2.02 -3.49
C ILE A 122 -13.42 1.89 -4.63
N LYS A 123 -14.71 2.15 -4.34
CA LYS A 123 -15.79 2.07 -5.32
C LYS A 123 -15.67 3.15 -6.40
N CYS A 124 -15.04 4.28 -6.08
CA CYS A 124 -14.80 5.41 -6.96
C CYS A 124 -13.61 5.19 -7.90
N LEU A 125 -12.76 4.19 -7.63
CA LEU A 125 -11.58 3.91 -8.45
C LEU A 125 -11.96 3.26 -9.77
N ASN A 126 -11.48 3.85 -10.86
CA ASN A 126 -11.48 3.25 -12.19
C ASN A 126 -10.03 2.92 -12.57
N GLY A 127 -9.72 1.64 -12.69
CA GLY A 127 -8.35 1.19 -12.88
C GLY A 127 -8.18 -0.31 -12.73
N ILE A 128 -6.93 -0.74 -12.83
CA ILE A 128 -6.48 -2.10 -12.56
C ILE A 128 -5.46 -2.05 -11.43
N PHE A 129 -5.70 -2.77 -10.34
CA PHE A 129 -4.91 -2.59 -9.13
C PHE A 129 -5.00 -3.75 -8.14
N ALA A 130 -3.94 -3.89 -7.37
CA ALA A 130 -3.89 -4.56 -6.09
C ALA A 130 -3.31 -3.57 -5.07
N ALA A 131 -3.90 -3.48 -3.88
CA ALA A 131 -3.46 -2.58 -2.82
C ALA A 131 -3.55 -3.25 -1.46
N ALA A 132 -2.60 -2.94 -0.58
CA ALA A 132 -2.64 -3.26 0.83
C ALA A 132 -2.59 -1.95 1.62
N ILE A 133 -3.61 -1.65 2.42
CA ILE A 133 -3.72 -0.43 3.23
C ILE A 133 -3.74 -0.80 4.70
N LEU A 134 -2.73 -0.35 5.45
CA LEU A 134 -2.73 -0.34 6.90
C LEU A 134 -3.50 0.89 7.39
N ASP A 135 -4.46 0.64 8.28
CA ASP A 135 -5.32 1.63 8.90
C ASP A 135 -5.18 1.53 10.42
N GLU A 136 -4.42 2.45 11.00
CA GLU A 136 -4.18 2.51 12.45
C GLU A 136 -5.44 2.90 13.22
N ASN A 137 -6.33 3.72 12.64
CA ASN A 137 -7.58 4.12 13.29
C ASN A 137 -8.47 2.93 13.64
N HIS A 138 -8.52 1.95 12.74
CA HIS A 138 -9.32 0.75 12.90
C HIS A 138 -8.51 -0.50 13.25
N ASN A 139 -7.20 -0.36 13.50
CA ASN A 139 -6.28 -1.46 13.76
C ASN A 139 -6.47 -2.62 12.77
N ARG A 140 -6.31 -2.36 11.48
CA ARG A 140 -6.53 -3.36 10.44
C ARG A 140 -5.65 -3.17 9.22
N LEU A 141 -5.35 -4.27 8.53
CA LEU A 141 -4.87 -4.28 7.16
C LEU A 141 -6.04 -4.64 6.24
N ILE A 142 -6.25 -3.86 5.18
CA ILE A 142 -7.23 -4.17 4.14
C ILE A 142 -6.52 -4.43 2.82
N LEU A 143 -6.87 -5.55 2.20
CA LEU A 143 -6.43 -5.93 0.87
C LEU A 143 -7.53 -5.61 -0.14
N PHE A 144 -7.19 -4.85 -1.18
CA PHE A 144 -8.08 -4.53 -2.28
C PHE A 144 -7.54 -5.08 -3.60
N ARG A 145 -8.46 -5.53 -4.45
CA ARG A 145 -8.18 -5.94 -5.81
C ARG A 145 -9.22 -5.30 -6.74
N ASP A 146 -8.81 -4.98 -7.97
CA ASP A 146 -9.72 -4.46 -8.98
C ASP A 146 -10.83 -5.44 -9.33
N ARG A 147 -11.90 -4.92 -9.96
CA ARG A 147 -13.16 -5.63 -10.23
C ARG A 147 -12.99 -6.93 -11.02
N LEU A 148 -11.99 -6.99 -11.90
CA LEU A 148 -11.73 -8.14 -12.76
C LEU A 148 -10.51 -8.95 -12.31
N GLY A 149 -9.86 -8.55 -11.21
CA GLY A 149 -8.66 -9.19 -10.71
C GLY A 149 -7.48 -9.09 -11.67
N VAL A 150 -7.35 -8.01 -12.44
CA VAL A 150 -6.27 -7.86 -13.43
C VAL A 150 -4.90 -7.89 -12.78
N LYS A 151 -4.73 -7.19 -11.64
CA LYS A 151 -3.49 -7.29 -10.86
C LYS A 151 -3.59 -8.46 -9.89
N PRO A 152 -2.57 -9.34 -9.81
CA PRO A 152 -2.58 -10.46 -8.89
C PRO A 152 -2.45 -9.98 -7.45
N LEU A 153 -3.17 -10.65 -6.55
CA LEU A 153 -3.07 -10.53 -5.11
C LEU A 153 -3.48 -11.86 -4.48
N PHE A 154 -2.56 -12.48 -3.76
CA PHE A 154 -2.74 -13.72 -3.04
C PHE A 154 -2.56 -13.48 -1.55
N TYR A 155 -3.20 -14.29 -0.73
CA TYR A 155 -3.00 -14.26 0.71
C TYR A 155 -3.13 -15.66 1.32
N THR A 156 -2.55 -15.81 2.50
CA THR A 156 -2.71 -16.99 3.35
C THR A 156 -2.68 -16.57 4.81
N HIS A 157 -3.13 -17.47 5.68
CA HIS A 157 -2.89 -17.37 7.11
C HIS A 157 -1.79 -18.36 7.50
N TYR A 158 -0.74 -17.85 8.12
CA TYR A 158 0.29 -18.66 8.77
C TYR A 158 0.20 -18.39 10.27
N GLU A 159 -0.25 -19.39 11.02
CA GLU A 159 -0.68 -19.23 12.42
C GLU A 159 -1.71 -18.10 12.53
N ASN A 160 -1.45 -17.08 13.37
CA ASN A 160 -2.31 -15.92 13.55
C ASN A 160 -1.90 -14.72 12.67
N THR A 161 -1.02 -14.92 11.70
CA THR A 161 -0.51 -13.86 10.83
C THR A 161 -1.09 -14.00 9.43
N LEU A 162 -1.73 -12.94 8.94
CA LEU A 162 -2.08 -12.84 7.52
C LEU A 162 -0.80 -12.49 6.74
N VAL A 163 -0.53 -13.21 5.65
CA VAL A 163 0.60 -12.97 4.73
C VAL A 163 0.04 -12.80 3.32
N PHE A 164 0.54 -11.82 2.57
CA PHE A 164 0.04 -11.51 1.22
C PHE A 164 1.16 -11.20 0.22
N ALA A 165 0.88 -11.36 -1.08
CA ALA A 165 1.82 -11.14 -2.19
C ALA A 165 1.15 -10.94 -3.57
#